data_AF-A0A8C0BYN2-F1
#
_entry.id   AF-A0A8C0BYN2-F1
#
_cell.length_a   1.000
_cell.length_b   1.000
_cell.length_c   1.000
_cell.angle_alpha   90.00
_cell.angle_beta   90.00
_cell.angle_gamma   90.00
#
_symmetry.space_group_name_H-M   'P 1'
#
loop_
_entity.id
_entity.type
_entity.pdbx_description
1 polymer ?
#
loop_
_entity_poly.entity_id
_entity_poly.type
_entity_poly.pdbx_seq_one_letter_code
_entity_poly.pdbx_strand_id
1 'polypeptide(L)' 'MPCYSCVISADTERAVEILTRYQSTLRSPEEQELKASIGKVSHIFQSELFQALLAPFGVSWPFLCLDP' A
#
# COMPACT_ATOMS: atom_id res chain seq x y z
N MET A 1 -18.31 10.69 10.48
CA MET A 1 -17.15 11.43 9.91
C MET A 1 -16.05 10.42 9.67
N PRO A 2 -15.48 10.29 8.47
CA PRO A 2 -14.55 9.20 8.21
C PRO A 2 -13.30 9.36 9.06
N CYS A 3 -12.93 8.32 9.80
CA CYS A 3 -11.67 8.27 10.51
C CYS A 3 -10.53 8.40 9.50
N TYR A 4 -9.83 9.55 9.51
CA TYR A 4 -8.72 9.87 8.61
C TYR A 4 -7.60 8.79 8.65
N SER A 5 -7.45 8.10 9.78
CA SER A 5 -6.49 6.99 9.91
C SER A 5 -6.88 5.78 9.06
N CYS A 6 -8.18 5.47 8.92
CA CYS A 6 -8.66 4.38 8.07
C CYS A 6 -8.48 4.71 6.58
N VAL A 7 -8.67 5.98 6.23
CA VAL A 7 -8.48 6.50 4.87
C VAL A 7 -7.02 6.32 4.42
N ILE A 8 -6.05 6.71 5.26
CA ILE A 8 -4.61 6.59 4.94
C ILE A 8 -4.19 5.12 4.73
N SER A 9 -4.68 4.20 5.57
CA SER A 9 -4.37 2.77 5.42
C SER A 9 -4.95 2.19 4.12
N ALA A 10 -6.21 2.51 3.80
CA ALA A 10 -6.88 2.05 2.58
C ALA A 10 -6.25 2.66 1.32
N ASP A 11 -5.88 3.94 1.35
CA ASP A 11 -5.19 4.61 0.24
C ASP A 11 -3.81 4.00 0.00
N THR A 12 -3.09 3.60 1.06
CA THR A 12 -1.79 2.96 0.93
C THR A 12 -1.89 1.58 0.30
N GLU A 13 -2.84 0.77 0.75
CA GLU A 13 -3.09 -0.56 0.17
C GLU A 13 -3.47 -0.45 -1.31
N ARG A 14 -4.32 0.53 -1.64
CA ARG A 14 -4.71 0.83 -3.03
C ARG A 14 -3.55 1.32 -3.88
N ALA A 15 -2.64 2.13 -3.31
CA ALA A 15 -1.45 2.59 -4.00
C ALA A 15 -0.49 1.43 -4.33
N VAL A 16 -0.31 0.46 -3.42
CA VAL A 16 0.51 -0.74 -3.64
C VAL A 16 -0.07 -1.62 -4.74
N GLU A 17 -1.39 -1.79 -4.78
CA GLU A 17 -2.08 -2.54 -5.85
C GLU A 17 -1.85 -1.89 -7.22
N ILE A 18 -2.01 -0.56 -7.31
CA ILE A 18 -1.78 0.21 -8.54
C ILE A 18 -0.32 0.08 -8.99
N LEU A 19 0.63 0.20 -8.07
CA LEU A 19 2.06 0.04 -8.36
C LEU A 19 2.38 -1.36 -8.89
N THR A 20 1.82 -2.41 -8.29
CA THR A 20 2.03 -3.80 -8.71
C THR A 20 1.43 -4.07 -10.10
N ARG A 21 0.27 -3.47 -10.39
CA ARG A 21 -0.35 -3.52 -11.72
C ARG A 21 0.48 -2.79 -12.75
N TYR A 22 0.98 -1.60 -12.42
CA TYR A 22 1.86 -0.82 -13.30
C TYR A 22 3.14 -1.60 -13.59
N GLN A 23 3.78 -2.19 -12.57
CA GLN A 23 4.93 -3.07 -12.70
C GLN A 23 4.70 -4.25 -13.66
N SER A 24 3.49 -4.83 -13.66
CA SER A 24 3.12 -5.93 -14.56
C SER A 24 2.92 -5.48 -16.02
N THR A 25 2.67 -4.20 -16.22
CA THR A 25 2.49 -3.56 -17.53
C THR A 25 3.84 -3.18 -18.15
N LEU A 26 4.83 -2.85 -17.32
CA LEU A 26 6.22 -2.61 -17.71
C LEU A 26 6.93 -3.92 -18.06
N ARG A 27 6.92 -4.26 -19.35
CA ARG A 27 7.59 -5.45 -19.92
C ARG A 27 8.67 -5.09 -20.93
N SER A 28 8.83 -3.81 -21.24
CA SER A 28 9.85 -3.34 -22.15
C SER A 28 11.21 -3.30 -21.45
N PRO A 29 12.31 -3.61 -22.16
CA PRO A 29 13.66 -3.57 -21.59
C PRO A 29 14.10 -2.16 -21.19
N GLU A 30 13.51 -1.13 -21.78
CA GLU A 30 13.75 0.28 -21.47
C GLU A 30 13.16 0.67 -20.10
N GLU A 31 12.08 0.02 -19.67
CA GLU A 31 11.39 0.28 -18.41
C GLU A 31 11.84 -0.65 -17.27
N GLN A 32 12.87 -1.47 -17.48
CA GLN A 32 13.36 -2.44 -16.50
C GLN A 32 13.86 -1.77 -15.20
N GLU A 33 14.47 -0.58 -15.32
CA GLU A 33 14.90 0.23 -14.18
C GLU A 33 13.71 0.78 -13.38
N LEU A 34 12.67 1.23 -14.08
CA LEU A 34 11.42 1.68 -13.47
C LEU A 34 10.71 0.52 -12.76
N LYS A 35 10.65 -0.65 -13.39
CA LYS A 35 10.11 -1.88 -12.82
C LYS A 35 10.83 -2.30 -11.53
N ALA A 36 12.16 -2.20 -11.52
CA ALA A 36 12.97 -2.47 -10.33
C ALA A 36 12.72 -1.45 -9.22
N SER A 37 12.59 -0.16 -9.57
CA SER A 37 12.28 0.91 -8.63
C SER A 37 10.89 0.73 -8.00
N ILE A 38 9.87 0.39 -8.79
CA ILE A 38 8.53 0.09 -8.30
C ILE A 38 8.55 -1.15 -7.39
N GLY A 39 9.33 -2.17 -7.73
CA GLY A 39 9.50 -3.35 -6.88
C GLY A 39 10.10 -3.01 -5.50
N LYS A 40 11.10 -2.14 -5.46
CA LYS A 40 11.68 -1.63 -4.20
C LYS A 40 10.65 -0.86 -3.39
N VAL A 41 9.89 0.02 -4.03
CA VAL A 41 8.84 0.81 -3.38
C VAL A 41 7.75 -0.11 -2.81
N SER A 42 7.23 -1.04 -3.61
CA SER A 42 6.23 -2.03 -3.17
C SER A 42 6.74 -2.85 -1.97
N HIS A 43 8.00 -3.25 -1.97
CA HIS A 43 8.62 -3.97 -0.86
C HIS A 43 8.77 -3.11 0.41
N ILE A 44 9.10 -1.82 0.27
CA ILE A 44 9.15 -0.88 1.40
C ILE A 44 7.76 -0.71 2.02
N PHE A 45 6.72 -0.58 1.19
CA PHE A 45 5.34 -0.46 1.67
C PHE A 45 4.81 -1.73 2.37
N GLN A 46 5.31 -2.91 1.99
CA GLN A 46 4.99 -4.19 2.64
C GLN A 46 5.85 -4.47 3.88
N SER A 47 6.84 -3.63 4.18
CA SER A 47 7.68 -3.80 5.36
C SER A 47 6.87 -3.64 6.63
N GLU A 48 7.07 -4.54 7.60
CA GLU A 48 6.39 -4.50 8.90
C GLU A 48 6.60 -3.16 9.62
N LEU A 49 7.77 -2.54 9.43
CA LEU A 49 8.06 -1.21 9.99
C LEU A 49 7.19 -0.12 9.35
N PHE A 50 6.98 -0.18 8.04
CA PHE A 50 6.17 0.80 7.33
C PHE A 50 4.67 0.58 7.61
N GLN A 51 4.24 -0.68 7.69
CA GLN A 51 2.88 -1.03 8.12
C GLN A 51 2.60 -0.59 9.56
N ALA A 52 3.57 -0.72 10.48
CA ALA A 52 3.43 -0.24 11.86
C ALA A 52 3.35 1.30 11.95
N LEU A 53 3.99 2.03 11.02
CA LEU A 53 3.87 3.48 10.92
C LEU A 53 2.51 3.92 10.36
N LEU A 54 1.91 3.12 9.47
CA LEU A 54 0.60 3.38 8.86
C LEU A 54 -0.57 2.92 9.74
N ALA A 55 -0.34 1.88 10.53
CA ALA A 55 -1.27 1.32 11.50
C ALA A 55 -0.64 1.36 12.91
N PRO A 56 -0.45 2.56 13.50
CA PRO A 56 -0.13 2.63 14.91
C PRO A 56 -1.31 2.05 15.68
N PHE A 57 -1.05 0.90 16.31
CA PHE A 57 -1.98 0.05 17.07
C PHE A 57 -2.80 -0.93 16.23
N GLY A 58 -2.45 -2.21 16.39
CA GLY A 58 -3.06 -3.36 15.73
C GLY A 58 -4.58 -3.30 15.72
N VAL A 59 -5.13 -3.14 14.54
CA VAL A 59 -6.55 -3.32 14.27
C VAL A 59 -6.74 -4.75 13.79
N SER A 60 -7.19 -5.60 14.72
CA SER A 60 -8.07 -6.70 14.39
C SER A 60 -9.26 -6.12 13.62
N TRP A 61 -9.24 -6.22 12.29
CA TRP A 61 -10.40 -5.94 11.45
C TRP A 61 -11.47 -6.99 11.78
N PRO A 62 -12.69 -6.64 12.23
CA PRO A 62 -13.68 -5.90 11.42
C PRO A 62 -14.53 -4.88 12.22
N PHE A 63 -14.15 -4.51 13.44
CA PHE A 63 -15.07 -3.78 14.34
C PHE A 63 -15.05 -2.24 14.23
N LEU A 64 -14.11 -1.63 13.50
CA LEU A 64 -13.95 -0.16 13.49
C LEU A 64 -14.56 0.57 12.27
N CYS A 65 -15.13 -0.16 11.30
CA CYS A 65 -15.90 0.43 10.20
C CYS A 65 -17.38 0.05 10.25
N LEU A 66 -17.97 0.01 11.44
CA LEU A 66 -19.43 0.03 11.60
C LEU A 66 -19.82 1.41 12.13
N ASP A 67 -19.89 2.40 11.24
CA ASP A 67 -20.61 3.65 11.53
C ASP A 67 -22.12 3.30 11.52
N PRO A 68 -22.92 3.73 12.52
CA PRO A 68 -24.37 3.44 12.59
C PRO A 68 -25.20 4.13 11.50
#